data_AF-A0ABD1TGU8-F1
#
_entry.id   AF-A0ABD1TGU8-F1
#
_cell.length_a   1.000
_cell.length_b   1.000
_cell.length_c   1.000
_cell.angle_alpha   90.00
_cell.angle_beta   90.00
_cell.angle_gamma   90.00
#
_symmetry.space_group_name_H-M   'P 1'
#
loop_
_entity.id
_entity.type
_entity.pdbx_description
1 polymer ?
#
loop_
_entity_poly.entity_id
_entity_poly.type
_entity_poly.pdbx_seq_one_letter_code
_entity_poly.pdbx_strand_id
1 'polypeptide(L)'
;MGVLTAGNPNRPGNSLNIQIKMALKQSYRQLNHSLLLCSPVRLAALKKGSVRQALGNAFLLQGGDCAESFKEFNADKVRDTFRVLLQMSVVLMFGGQMPVIKVGRMGGQFAKPRSSPFEEKDGVKLPNYRGDAVNGYAFDEKLRIPDPHRMIRAYTQSVATLNLLRAFVTGGYAAIQRVTQWNLDFTEQGDKYNELANRVDEALGFMAACALTREDSITGLYYDCSAHMLWVGERTRQLDGAHVEFLRGVANPIGIKVSEKMDPNELVKLIDILNPQNKPGRITVITRMGAENLRLKLPYLIKAVRGAGQIVTWVTDPMHGNAIKAPCGLRTRPFDAIRDEVIAFFDVHDQEGSYPGGVHLEMMGQECYGVRWRLL
;
A
#
# COMPACT_ATOMS: atom_id res chain seq x y z
N MET A 1 -8.97 2.72 -3.07
CA MET A 1 -8.61 4.09 -2.61
C MET A 1 -8.28 5.07 -3.73
N GLY A 2 -7.10 5.02 -4.39
CA GLY A 2 -6.59 6.17 -5.17
C GLY A 2 -7.35 6.62 -6.44
N VAL A 3 -8.47 5.99 -6.82
CA VAL A 3 -9.42 6.57 -7.80
C VAL A 3 -10.18 7.76 -7.21
N LEU A 4 -10.38 7.75 -5.90
CA LEU A 4 -11.30 8.65 -5.23
C LEU A 4 -10.69 10.06 -5.06
N THR A 5 -9.36 10.17 -4.91
CA THR A 5 -8.64 11.45 -4.87
C THR A 5 -8.43 12.10 -6.22
N ALA A 6 -8.66 11.34 -7.29
CA ALA A 6 -8.70 11.81 -8.65
C ALA A 6 -10.11 12.25 -9.09
N GLY A 7 -11.12 11.47 -8.69
CA GLY A 7 -12.48 11.57 -9.20
C GLY A 7 -13.43 12.48 -8.44
N ASN A 8 -13.02 13.13 -7.33
CA ASN A 8 -13.95 14.00 -6.58
C ASN A 8 -14.52 15.12 -7.49
N PRO A 9 -15.84 15.17 -7.68
CA PRO A 9 -16.52 16.16 -8.52
C PRO A 9 -16.51 17.61 -8.00
N ASN A 10 -15.98 17.88 -6.80
CA ASN A 10 -16.13 19.14 -6.07
C ASN A 10 -14.80 19.89 -5.79
N ARG A 11 -13.69 19.58 -6.49
CA ARG A 11 -12.51 20.49 -6.45
C ARG A 11 -12.89 21.84 -7.07
N PRO A 12 -12.46 22.98 -6.51
CA PRO A 12 -12.53 24.25 -7.22
C PRO A 12 -11.87 24.14 -8.60
N GLY A 13 -12.61 24.52 -9.65
CA GLY A 13 -12.20 24.37 -11.05
C GLY A 13 -12.49 23.01 -11.72
N ASN A 14 -13.02 22.02 -11.01
CA ASN A 14 -13.31 20.69 -11.59
C ASN A 14 -14.76 20.60 -12.11
N SER A 15 -15.02 21.19 -13.29
CA SER A 15 -16.26 21.03 -14.06
C SER A 15 -16.38 19.61 -14.66
N LEU A 16 -16.30 18.59 -13.80
CA LEU A 16 -16.38 17.19 -14.18
C LEU A 16 -17.67 16.96 -14.97
N ASN A 17 -17.55 16.62 -16.26
CA ASN A 17 -18.67 16.47 -17.19
C ASN A 17 -19.78 15.59 -16.56
N ILE A 18 -21.04 16.00 -16.72
CA ILE A 18 -22.22 15.30 -16.20
C ILE A 18 -22.18 13.81 -16.57
N GLN A 19 -21.71 13.47 -17.78
CA GLN A 19 -21.50 12.09 -18.24
C GLN A 19 -20.54 11.31 -17.33
N ILE A 20 -19.42 11.91 -16.90
CA ILE A 20 -18.47 11.29 -15.96
C ILE A 20 -19.12 11.14 -14.57
N LYS A 21 -19.85 12.16 -14.09
CA LYS A 21 -20.59 12.07 -12.81
C LYS A 21 -21.66 10.96 -12.84
N MET A 22 -22.28 10.70 -13.99
CA MET A 22 -23.23 9.60 -14.21
C MET A 22 -22.54 8.23 -14.30
N ALA A 23 -21.50 8.09 -15.13
CA ALA A 23 -20.72 6.86 -15.28
C ALA A 23 -20.07 6.41 -13.96
N LEU A 24 -19.69 7.37 -13.11
CA LEU A 24 -19.18 7.12 -11.77
C LEU A 24 -20.28 6.54 -10.85
N LYS A 25 -21.48 7.15 -10.82
CA LYS A 25 -22.66 6.61 -10.10
C LYS A 25 -23.15 5.26 -10.64
N GLN A 26 -22.90 4.94 -11.91
CA GLN A 26 -23.19 3.62 -12.49
C GLN A 26 -22.14 2.59 -12.04
N SER A 27 -20.85 2.93 -12.13
CA SER A 27 -19.74 2.06 -11.76
C SER A 27 -19.78 1.69 -10.27
N TYR A 28 -20.13 2.62 -9.38
CA TYR A 28 -20.33 2.29 -7.96
C TYR A 28 -21.50 1.33 -7.74
N ARG A 29 -22.65 1.52 -8.40
CA ARG A 29 -23.79 0.58 -8.28
C ARG A 29 -23.40 -0.82 -8.74
N GLN A 30 -22.66 -0.95 -9.84
CA GLN A 30 -22.16 -2.24 -10.31
C GLN A 30 -21.21 -2.91 -9.31
N LEU A 31 -20.26 -2.17 -8.72
CA LEU A 31 -19.36 -2.71 -7.69
C LEU A 31 -20.10 -3.06 -6.38
N ASN A 32 -21.14 -2.33 -6.02
CA ASN A 32 -21.89 -2.56 -4.78
C ASN A 32 -22.67 -3.89 -4.80
N HIS A 33 -23.04 -4.36 -5.99
CA HIS A 33 -23.63 -5.68 -6.20
C HIS A 33 -22.60 -6.75 -6.65
N SER A 34 -21.31 -6.40 -6.71
CA SER A 34 -20.25 -7.33 -7.08
C SER A 34 -19.80 -8.21 -5.90
N LEU A 35 -19.15 -9.33 -6.23
CA LEU A 35 -18.56 -10.28 -5.28
C LEU A 35 -17.38 -9.67 -4.51
N LEU A 36 -17.13 -10.17 -3.30
CA LEU A 36 -16.09 -9.64 -2.41
C LEU A 36 -14.69 -10.15 -2.82
N LEU A 37 -13.72 -9.24 -2.87
CA LEU A 37 -12.32 -9.61 -3.10
C LEU A 37 -11.75 -10.38 -1.91
N CYS A 38 -12.13 -10.01 -0.68
CA CYS A 38 -11.74 -10.65 0.58
C CYS A 38 -12.98 -10.95 1.45
N SER A 39 -13.02 -12.07 2.18
CA SER A 39 -14.13 -12.35 3.11
C SER A 39 -13.76 -12.02 4.56
N PRO A 40 -14.71 -11.60 5.43
CA PRO A 40 -14.48 -11.32 6.85
C PRO A 40 -13.79 -12.48 7.60
N VAL A 41 -14.12 -13.74 7.26
CA VAL A 41 -13.48 -14.93 7.82
C VAL A 41 -11.97 -14.97 7.53
N ARG A 42 -11.52 -14.55 6.33
CA ARG A 42 -10.09 -14.46 5.99
C ARG A 42 -9.42 -13.25 6.64
N LEU A 43 -10.15 -12.15 6.82
CA LEU A 43 -9.70 -10.98 7.59
C LEU A 43 -9.42 -11.34 9.06
N ALA A 44 -10.23 -12.22 9.68
CA ALA A 44 -9.99 -12.72 11.03
C ALA A 44 -8.68 -13.53 11.16
N ALA A 45 -8.28 -14.27 10.11
CA ALA A 45 -7.00 -14.97 10.09
C ALA A 45 -5.81 -13.99 10.04
N LEU A 46 -5.87 -12.94 9.21
CA LEU A 46 -4.82 -11.92 9.19
C LEU A 46 -4.74 -11.17 10.53
N LYS A 47 -5.88 -10.82 11.15
CA LYS A 47 -5.91 -10.19 12.48
C LYS A 47 -5.16 -10.99 13.54
N LYS A 48 -5.33 -12.33 13.57
CA LYS A 48 -4.56 -13.21 14.48
C LYS A 48 -3.05 -13.14 14.22
N GLY A 49 -2.64 -12.97 12.95
CA GLY A 49 -1.25 -12.67 12.59
C GLY A 49 -0.78 -11.32 13.11
N SER A 50 -1.48 -10.23 12.79
CA SER A 50 -1.11 -8.87 13.20
C SER A 50 -1.06 -8.72 14.72
N VAL A 51 -1.89 -9.43 15.49
CA VAL A 51 -1.79 -9.51 16.96
C VAL A 51 -0.47 -10.13 17.39
N ARG A 52 -0.05 -11.27 16.82
CA ARG A 52 1.27 -11.88 17.12
C ARG A 52 2.41 -10.91 16.80
N GLN A 53 2.31 -10.21 15.67
CA GLN A 53 3.32 -9.25 15.22
C GLN A 53 3.48 -8.07 16.21
N ALA A 54 2.37 -7.48 16.64
CA ALA A 54 2.37 -6.40 17.64
C ALA A 54 2.83 -6.86 19.04
N LEU A 55 2.92 -8.17 19.27
CA LEU A 55 3.38 -8.80 20.52
C LEU A 55 4.78 -9.45 20.38
N GLY A 56 5.56 -9.14 19.33
CA GLY A 56 6.92 -9.69 19.16
C GLY A 56 7.00 -11.15 18.68
N ASN A 57 5.87 -11.78 18.38
CA ASN A 57 5.73 -13.22 18.11
C ASN A 57 5.60 -13.57 16.61
N ALA A 58 5.82 -12.61 15.71
CA ALA A 58 5.83 -12.79 14.26
C ALA A 58 6.44 -11.57 13.55
N PHE A 59 7.01 -11.77 12.36
CA PHE A 59 7.53 -10.71 11.50
C PHE A 59 6.63 -10.52 10.27
N LEU A 60 6.51 -9.30 9.74
CA LEU A 60 5.80 -9.04 8.47
C LEU A 60 6.77 -8.86 7.31
N LEU A 61 6.51 -9.61 6.23
CA LEU A 61 6.98 -9.29 4.89
C LEU A 61 5.78 -8.78 4.07
N GLN A 62 5.75 -7.48 3.80
CA GLN A 62 4.83 -6.87 2.86
C GLN A 62 5.56 -6.51 1.56
N GLY A 63 5.05 -6.95 0.40
CA GLY A 63 5.79 -6.85 -0.86
C GLY A 63 4.95 -6.99 -2.13
N GLY A 64 5.35 -6.30 -3.19
CA GLY A 64 4.76 -6.36 -4.54
C GLY A 64 4.91 -5.03 -5.29
N ASP A 65 4.24 -4.89 -6.43
CA ASP A 65 4.32 -3.74 -7.35
C ASP A 65 4.22 -2.36 -6.67
N CYS A 66 4.91 -1.34 -7.22
CA CYS A 66 4.64 0.05 -6.87
C CYS A 66 3.20 0.46 -7.28
N ALA A 67 2.78 0.06 -8.47
CA ALA A 67 1.37 -0.11 -8.82
C ALA A 67 1.19 -1.16 -9.92
N GLU A 68 0.12 -1.93 -9.81
CA GLU A 68 -0.32 -2.84 -10.86
C GLU A 68 -0.80 -2.04 -12.09
N SER A 69 -0.55 -2.57 -13.30
CA SER A 69 -1.00 -1.98 -14.57
C SER A 69 -1.91 -2.92 -15.34
N PHE A 70 -2.89 -2.32 -16.03
CA PHE A 70 -3.83 -3.02 -16.90
C PHE A 70 -3.18 -3.62 -18.15
N LYS A 71 -1.96 -3.21 -18.50
CA LYS A 71 -1.15 -3.76 -19.59
C LYS A 71 -0.31 -4.96 -19.15
N GLU A 72 0.19 -4.92 -17.92
CA GLU A 72 1.10 -5.93 -17.35
C GLU A 72 0.35 -7.07 -16.63
N PHE A 73 -0.94 -7.21 -16.92
CA PHE A 73 -1.81 -8.21 -16.33
C PHE A 73 -1.65 -9.57 -17.05
N ASN A 74 -0.75 -10.41 -16.52
CA ASN A 74 -0.52 -11.78 -16.97
C ASN A 74 -0.21 -12.71 -15.78
N ALA A 75 -0.33 -14.03 -16.01
CA ALA A 75 -0.16 -15.03 -14.95
C ALA A 75 1.30 -15.13 -14.47
N ASP A 76 2.27 -14.93 -15.34
CA ASP A 76 3.71 -15.02 -15.03
C ASP A 76 4.14 -13.92 -14.05
N LYS A 77 3.80 -12.65 -14.29
CA LYS A 77 4.10 -11.55 -13.35
C LYS A 77 3.50 -11.80 -11.97
N VAL A 78 2.24 -12.25 -11.90
CA VAL A 78 1.58 -12.59 -10.63
C VAL A 78 2.28 -13.77 -9.95
N ARG A 79 2.64 -14.81 -10.71
CA ARG A 79 3.39 -15.98 -10.21
C ARG A 79 4.76 -15.59 -9.67
N ASP A 80 5.51 -14.73 -10.37
CA ASP A 80 6.92 -14.50 -10.10
C ASP A 80 7.12 -13.44 -9.01
N THR A 81 6.28 -12.40 -8.94
CA THR A 81 6.21 -11.55 -7.73
C THR A 81 5.79 -12.37 -6.50
N PHE A 82 4.93 -13.37 -6.66
CA PHE A 82 4.59 -14.31 -5.57
C PHE A 82 5.75 -15.27 -5.21
N ARG A 83 6.58 -15.70 -6.18
CA ARG A 83 7.83 -16.46 -5.90
C ARG A 83 8.75 -15.67 -4.99
N VAL A 84 9.06 -14.43 -5.36
CA VAL A 84 9.97 -13.56 -4.59
C VAL A 84 9.45 -13.38 -3.15
N LEU A 85 8.15 -13.10 -2.99
CA LEU A 85 7.52 -12.96 -1.67
C LEU A 85 7.61 -14.26 -0.83
N LEU A 86 7.50 -15.44 -1.45
CA LEU A 86 7.69 -16.72 -0.76
C LEU A 86 9.15 -16.96 -0.39
N GLN A 87 10.08 -16.81 -1.34
CA GLN A 87 11.53 -17.03 -1.15
C GLN A 87 12.08 -16.15 -0.02
N MET A 88 11.82 -14.83 -0.09
CA MET A 88 12.21 -13.91 0.98
C MET A 88 11.59 -14.28 2.32
N SER A 89 10.35 -14.80 2.35
CA SER A 89 9.74 -15.23 3.61
C SER A 89 10.43 -16.44 4.24
N VAL A 90 11.00 -17.36 3.44
CA VAL A 90 11.73 -18.52 3.98
C VAL A 90 13.07 -18.08 4.57
N VAL A 91 13.81 -17.21 3.87
CA VAL A 91 15.06 -16.62 4.39
C VAL A 91 14.81 -15.86 5.69
N LEU A 92 13.75 -15.04 5.75
CA LEU A 92 13.38 -14.31 6.97
C LEU A 92 12.90 -15.23 8.11
N MET A 93 12.16 -16.32 7.83
CA MET A 93 11.78 -17.31 8.85
C MET A 93 13.00 -18.04 9.42
N PHE A 94 13.99 -18.33 8.58
CA PHE A 94 15.23 -18.99 9.01
C PHE A 94 16.13 -18.04 9.81
N GLY A 95 16.38 -16.81 9.32
CA GLY A 95 17.22 -15.83 10.00
C GLY A 95 16.62 -15.31 11.31
N GLY A 96 15.31 -15.06 11.34
CA GLY A 96 14.60 -14.57 12.53
C GLY A 96 14.07 -15.65 13.47
N GLN A 97 14.19 -16.94 13.12
CA GLN A 97 13.67 -18.09 13.87
C GLN A 97 12.19 -17.97 14.29
N MET A 98 11.37 -17.29 13.47
CA MET A 98 9.97 -16.97 13.81
C MET A 98 9.02 -16.92 12.62
N PRO A 99 7.68 -16.99 12.82
CA PRO A 99 6.72 -16.99 11.73
C PRO A 99 6.69 -15.67 10.94
N VAL A 100 6.89 -15.73 9.62
CA VAL A 100 6.75 -14.57 8.72
C VAL A 100 5.34 -14.51 8.11
N ILE A 101 4.59 -13.50 8.51
CA ILE A 101 3.32 -13.08 7.90
C ILE A 101 3.63 -12.48 6.53
N LYS A 102 2.84 -12.85 5.51
CA LYS A 102 3.05 -12.47 4.11
C LYS A 102 1.87 -11.63 3.63
N VAL A 103 2.11 -10.41 3.17
CA VAL A 103 1.07 -9.51 2.62
C VAL A 103 1.49 -9.01 1.24
N GLY A 104 0.82 -9.51 0.20
CA GLY A 104 1.05 -9.05 -1.18
C GLY A 104 0.50 -7.63 -1.41
N ARG A 105 1.29 -6.76 -2.06
CA ARG A 105 0.83 -5.52 -2.70
C ARG A 105 0.25 -5.86 -4.08
N MET A 106 -0.77 -6.71 -4.11
CA MET A 106 -1.27 -7.38 -5.31
C MET A 106 -2.80 -7.54 -5.24
N GLY A 107 -3.47 -7.46 -6.37
CA GLY A 107 -4.92 -7.60 -6.48
C GLY A 107 -5.69 -6.33 -6.06
N GLY A 108 -5.15 -5.13 -6.27
CA GLY A 108 -5.86 -3.87 -6.00
C GLY A 108 -5.02 -2.58 -6.01
N GLN A 109 -3.70 -2.66 -6.19
CA GLN A 109 -2.75 -1.56 -6.06
C GLN A 109 -2.64 -0.71 -7.34
N PHE A 110 -3.75 -0.55 -8.08
CA PHE A 110 -3.84 0.13 -9.39
C PHE A 110 -3.86 1.66 -9.35
N ALA A 111 -3.61 2.31 -8.20
CA ALA A 111 -3.80 3.74 -8.01
C ALA A 111 -2.68 4.39 -7.19
N LYS A 112 -2.18 5.56 -7.63
CA LYS A 112 -0.92 6.14 -7.13
C LYS A 112 -1.07 7.61 -6.70
N PRO A 113 -0.97 7.97 -5.40
CA PRO A 113 -0.91 9.37 -4.92
C PRO A 113 0.50 9.98 -5.11
N ARG A 114 0.61 11.28 -5.44
CA ARG A 114 1.86 11.84 -6.01
C ARG A 114 2.17 13.35 -5.69
N SER A 115 3.29 13.96 -6.15
CA SER A 115 3.74 15.37 -5.85
C SER A 115 3.48 16.66 -6.74
N SER A 116 3.11 16.69 -8.05
CA SER A 116 2.61 17.91 -8.79
C SER A 116 1.35 17.66 -9.69
N PRO A 117 0.26 18.50 -9.72
CA PRO A 117 -1.08 18.09 -10.19
C PRO A 117 -1.21 17.73 -11.68
N PHE A 118 -0.41 18.41 -12.51
CA PHE A 118 -0.31 18.28 -13.97
C PHE A 118 1.09 17.79 -14.34
N GLU A 119 1.24 17.18 -15.51
CA GLU A 119 2.53 16.85 -16.14
C GLU A 119 2.67 17.71 -17.38
N GLU A 120 3.88 18.20 -17.64
CA GLU A 120 4.17 19.14 -18.72
C GLU A 120 5.35 18.62 -19.52
N LYS A 121 5.17 18.54 -20.84
CA LYS A 121 6.14 18.04 -21.83
C LYS A 121 5.99 18.86 -23.09
N ASP A 122 7.11 19.37 -23.61
CA ASP A 122 7.18 20.06 -24.91
C ASP A 122 6.15 21.21 -25.04
N GLY A 123 5.93 21.93 -23.93
CA GLY A 123 4.95 23.03 -23.81
C GLY A 123 3.49 22.60 -23.58
N VAL A 124 3.17 21.31 -23.74
CA VAL A 124 1.83 20.75 -23.52
C VAL A 124 1.67 20.32 -22.06
N LYS A 125 0.56 20.71 -21.44
CA LYS A 125 0.27 20.50 -20.01
C LYS A 125 -0.99 19.66 -19.81
N LEU A 126 -0.86 18.41 -19.37
CA LEU A 126 -1.98 17.47 -19.21
C LEU A 126 -2.24 17.09 -17.75
N PRO A 127 -3.48 16.66 -17.41
CA PRO A 127 -3.74 15.97 -16.16
C PRO A 127 -2.78 14.80 -16.00
N ASN A 128 -2.25 14.65 -14.80
CA ASN A 128 -1.13 13.77 -14.57
C ASN A 128 -1.62 12.29 -14.43
N TYR A 129 -0.85 11.28 -14.85
CA TYR A 129 -1.29 9.86 -14.77
C TYR A 129 -1.61 9.46 -13.33
N ARG A 130 -2.75 8.79 -13.09
CA ARG A 130 -3.32 8.59 -11.75
C ARG A 130 -3.31 7.14 -11.25
N GLY A 131 -2.69 6.25 -12.01
CA GLY A 131 -2.86 4.81 -11.86
C GLY A 131 -3.99 4.33 -12.79
N ASP A 132 -3.83 3.14 -13.34
CA ASP A 132 -4.68 2.64 -14.42
C ASP A 132 -6.17 2.52 -14.04
N ALA A 133 -6.49 2.39 -12.74
CA ALA A 133 -7.86 2.44 -12.22
C ALA A 133 -8.54 3.82 -12.35
N VAL A 134 -7.83 4.84 -12.85
CA VAL A 134 -8.31 6.21 -12.99
C VAL A 134 -8.23 6.72 -14.43
N ASN A 135 -7.04 6.70 -15.02
CA ASN A 135 -6.75 7.21 -16.35
C ASN A 135 -5.52 6.47 -16.91
N GLY A 136 -5.18 6.70 -18.18
CA GLY A 136 -4.09 6.00 -18.87
C GLY A 136 -2.70 6.59 -18.61
N TYR A 137 -1.68 5.72 -18.64
CA TYR A 137 -0.27 6.09 -18.45
C TYR A 137 0.26 7.08 -19.49
N ALA A 138 -0.07 6.87 -20.78
CA ALA A 138 0.47 7.65 -21.90
C ALA A 138 0.17 9.14 -21.77
N PHE A 139 1.05 9.99 -22.33
CA PHE A 139 0.87 11.43 -22.35
C PHE A 139 0.01 11.85 -23.55
N ASP A 140 -1.28 11.52 -23.46
CA ASP A 140 -2.32 11.80 -24.45
C ASP A 140 -3.54 12.41 -23.74
N GLU A 141 -4.17 13.41 -24.35
CA GLU A 141 -5.25 14.18 -23.72
C GLU A 141 -6.43 13.27 -23.34
N LYS A 142 -6.90 12.43 -24.28
CA LYS A 142 -8.05 11.55 -24.09
C LYS A 142 -7.78 10.51 -23.01
N LEU A 143 -6.58 9.92 -23.00
CA LEU A 143 -6.15 8.97 -22.00
C LEU A 143 -5.91 9.60 -20.62
N ARG A 144 -5.66 10.91 -20.50
CA ARG A 144 -5.49 11.58 -19.20
C ARG A 144 -6.79 12.04 -18.54
N ILE A 145 -7.92 12.05 -19.24
CA ILE A 145 -9.25 12.22 -18.64
C ILE A 145 -9.57 11.04 -17.70
N PRO A 146 -10.09 11.28 -16.47
CA PRO A 146 -10.54 10.20 -15.59
C PRO A 146 -11.76 9.44 -16.16
N ASP A 147 -11.65 8.12 -16.24
CA ASP A 147 -12.68 7.20 -16.75
C ASP A 147 -13.14 6.24 -15.63
N PRO A 148 -14.37 6.37 -15.11
CA PRO A 148 -14.89 5.51 -14.04
C PRO A 148 -14.99 4.02 -14.40
N HIS A 149 -15.11 3.63 -15.68
CA HIS A 149 -15.19 2.22 -16.06
C HIS A 149 -13.90 1.46 -15.76
N ARG A 150 -12.78 2.18 -15.60
CA ARG A 150 -11.51 1.64 -15.11
C ARG A 150 -11.61 1.05 -13.69
N MET A 151 -12.54 1.51 -12.86
CA MET A 151 -12.81 0.88 -11.56
C MET A 151 -13.32 -0.54 -11.72
N ILE A 152 -14.19 -0.80 -12.71
CA ILE A 152 -14.70 -2.13 -13.02
C ILE A 152 -13.56 -3.01 -13.53
N ARG A 153 -12.73 -2.49 -14.45
CA ARG A 153 -11.55 -3.21 -14.97
C ARG A 153 -10.53 -3.54 -13.88
N ALA A 154 -10.26 -2.61 -12.96
CA ALA A 154 -9.40 -2.85 -11.80
C ALA A 154 -9.98 -3.95 -10.91
N TYR A 155 -11.27 -3.89 -10.59
CA TYR A 155 -11.95 -4.95 -9.83
C TYR A 155 -11.86 -6.32 -10.52
N THR A 156 -12.13 -6.41 -11.83
CA THR A 156 -12.03 -7.68 -12.57
C THR A 156 -10.61 -8.25 -12.55
N GLN A 157 -9.58 -7.41 -12.71
CA GLN A 157 -8.18 -7.86 -12.58
C GLN A 157 -7.82 -8.23 -11.15
N SER A 158 -8.33 -7.51 -10.14
CA SER A 158 -8.22 -7.89 -8.72
C SER A 158 -8.81 -9.28 -8.43
N VAL A 159 -10.02 -9.57 -8.93
CA VAL A 159 -10.66 -10.90 -8.78
C VAL A 159 -9.75 -11.99 -9.37
N ALA A 160 -9.27 -11.80 -10.59
CA ALA A 160 -8.44 -12.78 -11.28
C ALA A 160 -7.07 -12.98 -10.62
N THR A 161 -6.38 -11.91 -10.24
CA THR A 161 -5.10 -11.95 -9.50
C THR A 161 -5.27 -12.68 -8.17
N LEU A 162 -6.29 -12.34 -7.38
CA LEU A 162 -6.54 -13.00 -6.09
C LEU A 162 -7.00 -14.46 -6.25
N ASN A 163 -7.69 -14.81 -7.34
CA ASN A 163 -8.04 -16.20 -7.65
C ASN A 163 -6.79 -17.03 -7.98
N LEU A 164 -5.88 -16.50 -8.81
CA LEU A 164 -4.63 -17.15 -9.16
C LEU A 164 -3.70 -17.32 -7.93
N LEU A 165 -3.56 -16.27 -7.10
CA LEU A 165 -2.80 -16.34 -5.85
C LEU A 165 -3.37 -17.39 -4.88
N ARG A 166 -4.70 -17.52 -4.80
CA ARG A 166 -5.35 -18.60 -4.02
C ARG A 166 -5.02 -19.98 -4.57
N ALA A 167 -5.12 -20.16 -5.88
CA ALA A 167 -4.80 -21.42 -6.54
C ALA A 167 -3.35 -21.86 -6.30
N PHE A 168 -2.38 -20.93 -6.30
CA PHE A 168 -1.01 -21.24 -5.89
C PHE A 168 -0.92 -21.65 -4.41
N VAL A 169 -1.52 -20.89 -3.49
CA VAL A 169 -1.47 -21.20 -2.05
C VAL A 169 -2.06 -22.58 -1.73
N THR A 170 -3.20 -22.95 -2.32
CA THR A 170 -3.86 -24.24 -2.04
C THR A 170 -3.36 -25.39 -2.92
N GLY A 171 -2.90 -25.13 -4.13
CA GLY A 171 -2.46 -26.13 -5.12
C GLY A 171 -1.03 -26.65 -4.92
N GLY A 172 -0.51 -26.65 -3.69
CA GLY A 172 0.82 -27.16 -3.36
C GLY A 172 2.01 -26.32 -3.87
N TYR A 173 1.78 -25.20 -4.56
CA TYR A 173 2.86 -24.34 -5.07
C TYR A 173 3.67 -23.68 -3.96
N ALA A 174 3.04 -23.46 -2.80
CA ALA A 174 3.70 -22.94 -1.59
C ALA A 174 4.39 -24.03 -0.72
N ALA A 175 4.54 -25.27 -1.22
CA ALA A 175 5.18 -26.35 -0.47
C ALA A 175 6.71 -26.15 -0.36
N ILE A 176 7.23 -26.25 0.87
CA ILE A 176 8.64 -25.98 1.22
C ILE A 176 9.65 -26.84 0.43
N GLN A 177 9.25 -28.02 -0.04
CA GLN A 177 10.09 -28.94 -0.82
C GLN A 177 10.61 -28.38 -2.17
N ARG A 178 10.14 -27.21 -2.62
CA ARG A 178 10.59 -26.56 -3.88
C ARG A 178 11.53 -25.36 -3.69
N VAL A 179 11.98 -25.08 -2.46
CA VAL A 179 12.76 -23.85 -2.14
C VAL A 179 14.19 -23.86 -2.68
N THR A 180 14.79 -25.03 -2.92
CA THR A 180 16.22 -25.19 -3.25
C THR A 180 16.64 -24.83 -4.69
N GLN A 181 15.78 -24.18 -5.49
CA GLN A 181 16.07 -23.79 -6.87
C GLN A 181 15.57 -22.37 -7.20
N TRP A 182 16.28 -21.71 -8.14
CA TRP A 182 16.04 -20.38 -8.77
C TRP A 182 16.55 -19.14 -8.01
N ASN A 183 17.21 -18.23 -8.76
CA ASN A 183 17.79 -17.00 -8.23
C ASN A 183 17.87 -15.88 -9.31
N LEU A 184 17.20 -14.74 -9.07
CA LEU A 184 17.39 -13.38 -9.67
C LEU A 184 17.16 -13.23 -11.22
N ASP A 185 16.96 -12.04 -11.83
CA ASP A 185 17.22 -10.61 -11.49
C ASP A 185 16.01 -9.64 -11.83
N PHE A 186 16.15 -8.29 -11.77
CA PHE A 186 15.10 -7.32 -11.25
C PHE A 186 14.72 -6.01 -12.06
N THR A 187 13.74 -5.20 -11.57
CA THR A 187 12.70 -4.32 -12.25
C THR A 187 12.71 -2.75 -12.08
N GLU A 188 11.64 -2.04 -12.56
CA GLU A 188 11.01 -0.73 -12.09
C GLU A 188 11.73 0.65 -12.33
N GLN A 189 11.12 1.87 -12.24
CA GLN A 189 9.80 2.45 -12.67
C GLN A 189 9.71 4.01 -12.50
N GLY A 190 8.67 4.68 -13.07
CA GLY A 190 7.97 5.82 -12.40
C GLY A 190 8.33 7.32 -12.70
N ASP A 191 7.68 8.39 -12.14
CA ASP A 191 6.36 8.58 -11.46
C ASP A 191 6.05 10.08 -11.02
N LYS A 192 4.78 10.40 -10.62
CA LYS A 192 4.13 11.61 -9.92
C LYS A 192 3.37 12.73 -10.76
N TYR A 193 2.13 13.38 -10.64
CA TYR A 193 0.77 13.70 -9.96
C TYR A 193 0.60 14.56 -8.68
N ASN A 194 -0.53 15.23 -8.32
CA ASN A 194 -0.83 15.72 -6.92
C ASN A 194 -2.34 15.93 -6.56
N GLU A 195 -2.61 16.16 -5.27
CA GLU A 195 -3.85 16.72 -4.68
C GLU A 195 -3.66 18.22 -4.27
N LEU A 196 -4.40 18.93 -3.39
CA LEU A 196 -4.92 18.60 -2.06
C LEU A 196 -6.32 19.19 -1.70
N ALA A 197 -6.83 20.16 -2.46
CA ALA A 197 -8.02 20.97 -2.08
C ALA A 197 -9.40 20.28 -2.31
N ASN A 198 -9.52 18.98 -2.03
CA ASN A 198 -10.71 18.15 -2.31
C ASN A 198 -11.46 17.65 -1.05
N ARG A 199 -10.92 17.89 0.15
CA ARG A 199 -10.82 16.81 1.16
C ARG A 199 -12.07 16.48 1.98
N VAL A 200 -13.09 17.34 2.05
CA VAL A 200 -14.29 17.10 2.87
C VAL A 200 -15.42 16.42 2.06
N ASP A 201 -15.74 16.94 0.86
CA ASP A 201 -16.61 16.24 -0.09
C ASP A 201 -16.00 14.92 -0.58
N GLU A 202 -14.67 14.78 -0.52
CA GLU A 202 -14.02 13.48 -0.65
C GLU A 202 -14.60 12.50 0.38
N ALA A 203 -14.75 12.83 1.67
CA ALA A 203 -15.10 11.85 2.70
C ALA A 203 -16.46 11.15 2.48
N LEU A 204 -17.54 11.92 2.29
CA LEU A 204 -18.87 11.35 2.06
C LEU A 204 -18.99 10.70 0.68
N GLY A 205 -18.33 11.28 -0.34
CA GLY A 205 -18.19 10.64 -1.65
C GLY A 205 -17.40 9.33 -1.59
N PHE A 206 -16.38 9.24 -0.74
CA PHE A 206 -15.46 8.11 -0.58
C PHE A 206 -16.12 6.95 0.15
N MET A 207 -16.94 7.21 1.18
CA MET A 207 -17.74 6.16 1.82
C MET A 207 -18.78 5.59 0.85
N ALA A 208 -19.47 6.42 0.07
CA ALA A 208 -20.38 5.96 -0.99
C ALA A 208 -19.66 5.31 -2.19
N ALA A 209 -18.34 5.50 -2.31
CA ALA A 209 -17.51 4.98 -3.39
C ALA A 209 -16.78 3.69 -3.06
N CYS A 210 -16.57 3.39 -1.77
CA CYS A 210 -16.01 2.14 -1.29
C CYS A 210 -17.08 1.03 -1.35
N ALA A 211 -17.56 0.74 -2.56
CA ALA A 211 -18.62 -0.23 -2.88
C ALA A 211 -18.25 -1.71 -2.58
N LEU A 212 -17.05 -1.96 -2.06
CA LEU A 212 -16.60 -3.25 -1.55
C LEU A 212 -16.58 -3.27 -0.01
N THR A 213 -16.91 -2.18 0.68
CA THR A 213 -17.18 -2.21 2.12
C THR A 213 -18.50 -2.93 2.39
N ARG A 214 -18.51 -3.86 3.35
CA ARG A 214 -19.70 -4.59 3.79
C ARG A 214 -19.69 -4.76 5.31
N GLU A 215 -20.88 -4.86 5.89
CA GLU A 215 -21.06 -5.35 7.25
C GLU A 215 -20.83 -6.89 7.28
N ASP A 216 -20.09 -7.37 8.28
CA ASP A 216 -19.95 -8.79 8.55
C ASP A 216 -21.14 -9.31 9.38
N SER A 217 -21.93 -10.22 8.82
CA SER A 217 -23.18 -10.73 9.40
C SER A 217 -23.03 -11.54 10.70
N ILE A 218 -21.79 -11.77 11.17
CA ILE A 218 -21.50 -12.45 12.44
C ILE A 218 -21.14 -11.43 13.53
N THR A 219 -20.41 -10.37 13.20
CA THR A 219 -19.88 -9.39 14.18
C THR A 219 -20.50 -8.00 14.12
N GLY A 220 -21.32 -7.68 13.11
CA GLY A 220 -21.86 -6.33 12.88
C GLY A 220 -20.78 -5.30 12.51
N LEU A 221 -19.54 -5.74 12.27
CA LEU A 221 -18.42 -4.86 11.98
C LEU A 221 -18.30 -4.64 10.47
N TYR A 222 -18.10 -3.38 10.08
CA TYR A 222 -17.86 -3.00 8.70
C TYR A 222 -16.42 -3.33 8.31
N TYR A 223 -16.22 -3.97 7.16
CA TYR A 223 -14.91 -4.27 6.58
C TYR A 223 -14.86 -3.76 5.14
N ASP A 224 -13.74 -3.14 4.74
CA ASP A 224 -13.43 -2.97 3.33
C ASP A 224 -13.01 -4.33 2.77
N CYS A 225 -13.90 -4.99 2.04
CA CYS A 225 -13.66 -6.30 1.46
C CYS A 225 -12.91 -6.23 0.12
N SER A 226 -12.29 -5.10 -0.23
CA SER A 226 -11.35 -4.99 -1.36
C SER A 226 -9.97 -5.59 -1.08
N ALA A 227 -9.51 -5.54 0.17
CA ALA A 227 -8.18 -6.04 0.57
C ALA A 227 -8.16 -6.52 2.03
N HIS A 228 -7.30 -7.51 2.34
CA HIS A 228 -7.14 -7.99 3.72
C HIS A 228 -6.50 -6.94 4.65
N MET A 229 -5.66 -6.05 4.12
CA MET A 229 -5.02 -4.94 4.83
C MET A 229 -5.10 -3.69 3.97
N LEU A 230 -5.33 -2.54 4.60
CA LEU A 230 -5.27 -1.23 3.95
C LEU A 230 -4.10 -0.42 4.51
N TRP A 231 -3.71 0.67 3.86
CA TRP A 231 -2.87 1.69 4.48
C TRP A 231 -3.25 3.10 4.03
N VAL A 232 -3.00 4.09 4.90
CA VAL A 232 -3.02 5.50 4.53
C VAL A 232 -1.62 5.96 4.11
N GLY A 233 -1.53 6.72 3.02
CA GLY A 233 -0.28 7.24 2.48
C GLY A 233 0.15 8.57 3.12
N GLU A 234 1.44 8.89 3.03
CA GLU A 234 2.03 10.14 3.57
C GLU A 234 1.31 11.42 3.09
N ARG A 235 0.69 11.39 1.91
CA ARG A 235 -0.03 12.52 1.31
C ARG A 235 -1.52 12.57 1.66
N THR A 236 -2.06 11.55 2.32
CA THR A 236 -3.50 11.36 2.56
C THR A 236 -3.83 11.08 4.04
N ARG A 237 -2.84 11.17 4.94
CA ARG A 237 -2.93 10.82 6.37
C ARG A 237 -3.29 11.99 7.29
N GLN A 238 -3.87 13.06 6.76
CA GLN A 238 -4.30 14.21 7.57
C GLN A 238 -5.44 13.80 8.51
N LEU A 239 -5.41 14.27 9.76
CA LEU A 239 -6.34 13.86 10.83
C LEU A 239 -7.82 14.11 10.47
N ASP A 240 -8.08 15.20 9.75
CA ASP A 240 -9.37 15.65 9.20
C ASP A 240 -9.64 15.12 7.77
N GLY A 241 -8.80 14.22 7.25
CA GLY A 241 -8.86 13.74 5.87
C GLY A 241 -9.78 12.54 5.66
N ALA A 242 -10.50 12.54 4.54
CA ALA A 242 -11.40 11.47 4.07
C ALA A 242 -10.89 10.03 4.22
N HIS A 243 -9.58 9.79 4.06
CA HIS A 243 -8.98 8.46 4.18
C HIS A 243 -8.89 8.00 5.63
N VAL A 244 -8.58 8.92 6.56
CA VAL A 244 -8.51 8.63 7.99
C VAL A 244 -9.92 8.38 8.52
N GLU A 245 -10.90 9.18 8.10
CA GLU A 245 -12.31 8.98 8.45
C GLU A 245 -12.87 7.63 7.92
N PHE A 246 -12.59 7.27 6.67
CA PHE A 246 -12.96 5.95 6.14
C PHE A 246 -12.29 4.80 6.91
N LEU A 247 -10.99 4.94 7.21
CA LEU A 247 -10.22 3.92 7.91
C LEU A 247 -10.62 3.77 9.38
N ARG A 248 -11.12 4.84 10.01
CA ARG A 248 -11.76 4.81 11.33
C ARG A 248 -13.01 3.93 11.33
N GLY A 249 -13.81 3.99 10.26
CA GLY A 249 -15.08 3.24 10.13
C GLY A 249 -14.94 1.74 9.82
N VAL A 250 -13.86 1.30 9.15
CA VAL A 250 -13.67 -0.12 8.78
C VAL A 250 -12.79 -0.88 9.78
N ALA A 251 -13.03 -2.18 9.94
CA ALA A 251 -12.43 -3.04 10.96
C ALA A 251 -11.17 -3.82 10.49
N ASN A 252 -10.65 -3.57 9.29
CA ASN A 252 -9.42 -4.18 8.75
C ASN A 252 -8.16 -3.81 9.60
N PRO A 253 -7.05 -4.56 9.53
CA PRO A 253 -5.72 -4.06 9.90
C PRO A 253 -5.30 -2.88 9.01
N ILE A 254 -4.65 -1.86 9.59
CA ILE A 254 -4.35 -0.59 8.95
C ILE A 254 -2.85 -0.27 9.04
N GLY A 255 -2.22 0.01 7.90
CA GLY A 255 -0.92 0.67 7.83
C GLY A 255 -1.05 2.20 7.84
N ILE A 256 -0.09 2.90 8.43
CA ILE A 256 0.08 4.35 8.27
C ILE A 256 1.51 4.60 7.82
N LYS A 257 1.69 5.22 6.66
CA LYS A 257 3.01 5.64 6.15
C LYS A 257 3.50 6.85 6.93
N VAL A 258 4.78 6.85 7.30
CA VAL A 258 5.39 7.85 8.19
C VAL A 258 6.75 8.32 7.66
N SER A 259 6.86 9.59 7.33
CA SER A 259 8.09 10.25 6.88
C SER A 259 8.98 10.76 8.03
N GLU A 260 10.16 11.23 7.64
CA GLU A 260 11.07 12.04 8.45
C GLU A 260 10.46 13.35 9.00
N LYS A 261 9.26 13.72 8.53
CA LYS A 261 8.52 14.95 8.86
C LYS A 261 7.31 14.72 9.77
N MET A 262 7.12 13.50 10.26
CA MET A 262 6.04 13.20 11.20
C MET A 262 6.32 13.84 12.57
N ASP A 263 5.38 14.63 13.08
CA ASP A 263 5.37 15.04 14.48
C ASP A 263 4.94 13.85 15.38
N PRO A 264 5.63 13.59 16.51
CA PRO A 264 5.28 12.47 17.38
C PRO A 264 3.86 12.58 17.99
N ASN A 265 3.36 13.79 18.23
CA ASN A 265 2.02 14.01 18.79
C ASN A 265 0.93 13.88 17.71
N GLU A 266 1.22 14.26 16.46
CA GLU A 266 0.37 13.97 15.31
C GLU A 266 0.23 12.46 15.08
N LEU A 267 1.33 11.70 15.19
CA LEU A 267 1.28 10.23 15.12
C LEU A 267 0.41 9.62 16.23
N VAL A 268 0.60 10.04 17.49
CA VAL A 268 -0.22 9.58 18.63
C VAL A 268 -1.71 9.86 18.37
N LYS A 269 -2.08 11.09 17.99
CA LYS A 269 -3.48 11.45 17.67
C LYS A 269 -4.05 10.64 16.51
N LEU A 270 -3.26 10.36 15.47
CA LEU A 270 -3.68 9.54 14.33
C LEU A 270 -3.90 8.07 14.74
N ILE A 271 -3.11 7.55 15.67
CA ILE A 271 -3.30 6.21 16.25
C ILE A 271 -4.57 6.17 17.11
N ASP A 272 -4.84 7.18 17.93
CA ASP A 272 -6.07 7.25 18.74
C ASP A 272 -7.33 7.26 17.86
N ILE A 273 -7.32 8.04 16.77
CA ILE A 273 -8.44 8.12 15.82
C ILE A 273 -8.68 6.75 15.14
N LEU A 274 -7.63 6.02 14.79
CA LEU A 274 -7.74 4.76 14.04
C LEU A 274 -7.82 3.50 14.92
N ASN A 275 -7.42 3.58 16.19
CA ASN A 275 -7.40 2.50 17.17
C ASN A 275 -7.88 2.93 18.58
N PRO A 276 -9.07 3.51 18.74
CA PRO A 276 -9.53 4.08 20.02
C PRO A 276 -9.80 3.05 21.14
N GLN A 277 -9.61 1.75 20.89
CA GLN A 277 -9.61 0.71 21.93
C GLN A 277 -8.25 0.01 22.08
N ASN A 278 -7.17 0.63 21.59
CA ASN A 278 -5.78 0.19 21.70
C ASN A 278 -5.55 -1.30 21.36
N LYS A 279 -6.25 -1.81 20.34
CA LYS A 279 -6.25 -3.23 19.96
C LYS A 279 -4.89 -3.61 19.34
N PRO A 280 -4.17 -4.62 19.87
CA PRO A 280 -2.94 -5.11 19.26
C PRO A 280 -3.16 -5.52 17.80
N GLY A 281 -2.20 -5.23 16.93
CA GLY A 281 -2.26 -5.59 15.51
C GLY A 281 -3.27 -4.80 14.66
N ARG A 282 -3.99 -3.82 15.23
CA ARG A 282 -4.85 -2.91 14.47
C ARG A 282 -4.03 -1.93 13.63
N ILE A 283 -2.94 -1.39 14.18
CA ILE A 283 -2.08 -0.39 13.53
C ILE A 283 -0.69 -0.95 13.22
N THR A 284 -0.22 -0.66 12.01
CA THR A 284 1.16 -0.83 11.55
C THR A 284 1.73 0.53 11.16
N VAL A 285 2.71 1.02 11.90
CA VAL A 285 3.45 2.24 11.58
C VAL A 285 4.55 1.88 10.58
N ILE A 286 4.47 2.43 9.37
CA ILE A 286 5.35 2.10 8.24
C ILE A 286 6.26 3.30 7.96
N THR A 287 7.44 3.27 8.58
CA THR A 287 8.49 4.31 8.51
C THR A 287 9.12 4.35 7.11
N ARG A 288 9.47 5.54 6.59
CA ARG A 288 10.12 5.73 5.27
C ARG A 288 10.89 7.05 5.21
N MET A 289 12.11 7.06 5.73
CA MET A 289 12.85 8.27 6.12
C MET A 289 14.21 8.42 5.43
N GLY A 290 14.82 7.33 4.99
CA GLY A 290 16.25 7.24 4.69
C GLY A 290 17.07 6.98 5.96
N ALA A 291 18.18 6.23 5.84
CA ALA A 291 18.92 5.66 6.97
C ALA A 291 19.34 6.66 8.05
N GLU A 292 19.84 7.84 7.65
CA GLU A 292 20.27 8.90 8.57
C GLU A 292 19.08 9.49 9.35
N ASN A 293 18.03 9.89 8.64
CA ASN A 293 16.81 10.42 9.25
C ASN A 293 16.13 9.39 10.14
N LEU A 294 16.17 8.09 9.79
CA LEU A 294 15.58 7.03 10.60
C LEU A 294 16.25 6.98 11.97
N ARG A 295 17.60 6.94 12.02
CA ARG A 295 18.36 6.99 13.29
C ARG A 295 18.07 8.25 14.10
N LEU A 296 17.84 9.39 13.45
CA LEU A 296 17.54 10.68 14.10
C LEU A 296 16.06 10.87 14.52
N LYS A 297 15.09 10.22 13.89
CA LYS A 297 13.65 10.51 14.05
C LYS A 297 12.85 9.38 14.69
N LEU A 298 13.14 8.13 14.35
CA LEU A 298 12.39 6.99 14.87
C LEU A 298 12.42 6.86 16.42
N PRO A 299 13.54 7.16 17.13
CA PRO A 299 13.55 7.14 18.60
C PRO A 299 12.46 8.00 19.25
N TYR A 300 12.20 9.19 18.70
CA TYR A 300 11.19 10.12 19.23
C TYR A 300 9.76 9.61 18.98
N LEU A 301 9.51 8.95 17.84
CA LEU A 301 8.21 8.35 17.55
C LEU A 301 7.96 7.12 18.43
N ILE A 302 8.95 6.26 18.65
CA ILE A 302 8.86 5.12 19.57
C ILE A 302 8.54 5.61 20.99
N LYS A 303 9.26 6.63 21.48
CA LYS A 303 9.04 7.23 22.80
C LYS A 303 7.64 7.83 22.97
N ALA A 304 7.13 8.56 21.98
CA ALA A 304 5.79 9.15 22.05
C ALA A 304 4.68 8.10 22.06
N VAL A 305 4.73 7.12 21.15
CA VAL A 305 3.74 6.03 21.06
C VAL A 305 3.77 5.15 22.32
N ARG A 306 4.98 4.82 22.83
CA ARG A 306 5.18 4.12 24.11
C ARG A 306 4.63 4.93 25.29
N GLY A 307 4.90 6.24 25.33
CA GLY A 307 4.43 7.14 26.39
C GLY A 307 2.91 7.32 26.42
N ALA A 308 2.26 7.25 25.25
CA ALA A 308 0.81 7.19 25.11
C ALA A 308 0.21 5.80 25.44
N GLY A 309 1.04 4.80 25.78
CA GLY A 309 0.60 3.42 26.03
C GLY A 309 0.08 2.68 24.78
N GLN A 310 0.32 3.22 23.58
CA GLN A 310 -0.28 2.74 22.34
C GLN A 310 0.44 1.50 21.79
N ILE A 311 -0.32 0.47 21.45
CA ILE A 311 0.17 -0.79 20.91
C ILE A 311 0.12 -0.74 19.38
N VAL A 312 1.29 -0.56 18.77
CA VAL A 312 1.47 -0.59 17.32
C VAL A 312 2.51 -1.63 16.91
N THR A 313 2.34 -2.15 15.71
CA THR A 313 3.42 -2.79 14.97
C THR A 313 4.31 -1.73 14.33
N TRP A 314 5.64 -1.90 14.37
CA TRP A 314 6.58 -1.08 13.58
C TRP A 314 7.06 -1.82 12.33
N VAL A 315 7.22 -1.10 11.21
CA VAL A 315 7.71 -1.62 9.92
C VAL A 315 8.57 -0.55 9.23
N THR A 316 9.60 -0.97 8.48
CA THR A 316 10.36 -0.10 7.57
C THR A 316 9.94 -0.25 6.10
N ASP A 317 9.77 0.86 5.41
CA ASP A 317 9.64 1.04 3.97
C ASP A 317 10.89 1.78 3.44
N PRO A 318 12.01 1.07 3.28
CA PRO A 318 13.28 1.63 2.83
C PRO A 318 13.25 2.06 1.35
N MET A 319 12.12 1.84 0.65
CA MET A 319 11.98 2.17 -0.77
C MET A 319 11.56 3.62 -0.96
N HIS A 320 10.64 4.14 -0.15
CA HIS A 320 10.09 5.47 -0.35
C HIS A 320 10.90 6.59 0.32
N GLY A 321 11.85 6.29 1.21
CA GLY A 321 12.85 7.25 1.70
C GLY A 321 13.88 7.57 0.61
N ASN A 322 14.58 6.53 0.14
CA ASN A 322 15.81 6.62 -0.65
C ASN A 322 15.62 6.85 -2.17
N ALA A 323 14.57 7.58 -2.57
CA ALA A 323 14.21 7.78 -3.98
C ALA A 323 14.86 9.05 -4.57
N ILE A 324 15.98 8.89 -5.28
CA ILE A 324 16.74 9.96 -5.94
C ILE A 324 16.30 10.17 -7.40
N LYS A 325 16.68 11.31 -8.00
CA LYS A 325 16.51 11.60 -9.44
C LYS A 325 17.88 11.52 -10.12
N ALA A 326 18.02 10.64 -11.11
CA ALA A 326 19.23 10.50 -11.91
C ALA A 326 19.37 11.66 -12.93
N PRO A 327 20.58 11.92 -13.46
CA PRO A 327 20.81 12.97 -14.46
C PRO A 327 19.93 12.84 -15.71
N CYS A 328 19.62 11.62 -16.14
CA CYS A 328 18.70 11.29 -17.24
C CYS A 328 17.21 11.56 -16.93
N GLY A 329 16.88 12.11 -15.76
CA GLY A 329 15.52 12.46 -15.36
C GLY A 329 14.73 11.37 -14.64
N LEU A 330 15.13 10.10 -14.78
CA LEU A 330 14.49 8.96 -14.14
C LEU A 330 14.62 8.99 -12.61
N ARG A 331 13.65 8.40 -11.91
CA ARG A 331 13.75 8.12 -10.47
C ARG A 331 14.42 6.76 -10.26
N THR A 332 15.35 6.68 -9.31
CA THR A 332 16.01 5.42 -8.92
C THR A 332 16.26 5.38 -7.41
N ARG A 333 16.70 4.23 -6.89
CA ARG A 333 16.96 3.95 -5.48
C ARG A 333 18.25 3.13 -5.37
N PRO A 334 19.32 3.64 -4.74
CA PRO A 334 20.52 2.83 -4.49
C PRO A 334 20.19 1.65 -3.57
N PHE A 335 20.66 0.44 -3.91
CA PHE A 335 20.44 -0.75 -3.08
C PHE A 335 21.09 -0.62 -1.70
N ASP A 336 22.29 -0.03 -1.62
CA ASP A 336 22.95 0.27 -0.34
C ASP A 336 22.08 1.14 0.56
N ALA A 337 21.52 2.25 0.05
CA ALA A 337 20.62 3.10 0.84
C ALA A 337 19.35 2.37 1.31
N ILE A 338 18.82 1.44 0.53
CA ILE A 338 17.72 0.56 0.93
C ILE A 338 18.15 -0.37 2.08
N ARG A 339 19.28 -1.07 1.95
CA ARG A 339 19.85 -1.95 2.98
C ARG A 339 20.14 -1.17 4.26
N ASP A 340 20.75 0.00 4.14
CA ASP A 340 21.25 0.77 5.28
C ASP A 340 20.10 1.41 6.08
N GLU A 341 18.93 1.65 5.48
CA GLU A 341 17.69 2.01 6.20
C GLU A 341 17.04 0.79 6.88
N VAL A 342 17.21 -0.43 6.35
CA VAL A 342 16.82 -1.66 7.09
C VAL A 342 17.73 -1.87 8.29
N ILE A 343 19.05 -1.75 8.14
CA ILE A 343 20.00 -1.84 9.25
C ILE A 343 19.66 -0.78 10.31
N ALA A 344 19.48 0.49 9.91
CA ALA A 344 19.07 1.58 10.81
C ALA A 344 17.80 1.27 11.61
N PHE A 345 16.83 0.58 11.00
CA PHE A 345 15.58 0.20 11.65
C PHE A 345 15.79 -0.85 12.75
N PHE A 346 16.66 -1.85 12.53
CA PHE A 346 17.02 -2.80 13.58
C PHE A 346 17.89 -2.14 14.67
N ASP A 347 18.90 -1.35 14.30
CA ASP A 347 19.77 -0.61 15.24
C ASP A 347 18.94 0.20 16.25
N VAL A 348 18.00 1.01 15.76
CA VAL A 348 17.16 1.88 16.58
C VAL A 348 16.22 1.07 17.45
N HIS A 349 15.64 -0.02 16.93
CA HIS A 349 14.71 -0.82 17.71
C HIS A 349 15.38 -1.52 18.89
N ASP A 350 16.60 -2.03 18.71
CA ASP A 350 17.45 -2.59 19.77
C ASP A 350 17.81 -1.52 20.82
N GLN A 351 18.40 -0.39 20.39
CA GLN A 351 18.76 0.74 21.27
C GLN A 351 17.58 1.28 22.10
N GLU A 352 16.38 1.27 21.53
CA GLU A 352 15.16 1.74 22.19
C GLU A 352 14.43 0.67 23.02
N GLY A 353 14.89 -0.59 23.05
CA GLY A 353 14.21 -1.69 23.74
C GLY A 353 12.81 -1.95 23.17
N SER A 354 12.72 -2.09 21.85
CA SER A 354 11.46 -2.16 21.09
C SER A 354 11.54 -3.15 19.92
N TYR A 355 10.40 -3.54 19.37
CA TYR A 355 10.35 -4.67 18.43
C TYR A 355 10.33 -4.23 16.94
N PRO A 356 11.32 -4.65 16.13
CA PRO A 356 11.34 -4.38 14.69
C PRO A 356 10.38 -5.34 13.97
N GLY A 357 9.13 -4.91 13.81
CA GLY A 357 8.03 -5.81 13.43
C GLY A 357 7.95 -6.26 11.97
N GLY A 358 8.68 -5.65 11.03
CA GLY A 358 8.63 -6.09 9.63
C GLY A 358 9.25 -5.15 8.60
N VAL A 359 9.16 -5.56 7.34
CA VAL A 359 9.58 -4.79 6.15
C VAL A 359 8.42 -4.63 5.14
N HIS A 360 8.39 -3.49 4.47
CA HIS A 360 7.45 -3.14 3.40
C HIS A 360 8.24 -2.72 2.17
N LEU A 361 8.27 -3.57 1.15
CA LEU A 361 9.11 -3.40 -0.03
C LEU A 361 8.27 -3.26 -1.30
N GLU A 362 8.85 -2.62 -2.31
CA GLU A 362 8.35 -2.62 -3.68
C GLU A 362 9.22 -3.59 -4.46
N MET A 363 8.61 -4.62 -5.04
CA MET A 363 9.29 -5.75 -5.66
C MET A 363 8.43 -6.33 -6.78
N MET A 364 9.05 -6.77 -7.87
CA MET A 364 8.40 -7.64 -8.87
C MET A 364 9.42 -8.62 -9.44
N GLY A 365 8.98 -9.83 -9.81
CA GLY A 365 9.86 -10.94 -10.20
C GLY A 365 10.26 -11.00 -11.68
N GLN A 366 10.54 -9.85 -12.31
CA GLN A 366 10.99 -9.76 -13.71
C GLN A 366 12.27 -8.94 -13.81
N GLU A 367 12.95 -8.91 -14.96
CA GLU A 367 14.17 -8.11 -15.15
C GLU A 367 13.89 -6.79 -15.91
N CYS A 368 14.73 -5.77 -15.69
CA CYS A 368 14.72 -4.46 -16.35
C CYS A 368 16.13 -3.87 -16.40
N TYR A 369 16.56 -3.47 -17.59
CA TYR A 369 17.59 -2.45 -17.83
C TYR A 369 18.92 -2.61 -17.04
N GLY A 370 19.36 -3.85 -16.82
CA GLY A 370 20.73 -4.18 -16.44
C GLY A 370 21.12 -3.94 -14.97
N VAL A 371 20.20 -3.56 -14.08
CA VAL A 371 20.50 -3.48 -12.64
C VAL A 371 20.38 -4.87 -12.04
N ARG A 372 21.53 -5.48 -11.72
CA ARG A 372 21.61 -6.80 -11.10
C ARG A 372 21.43 -6.70 -9.58
N TRP A 373 20.27 -7.10 -9.05
CA TRP A 373 19.96 -6.96 -7.62
C TRP A 373 20.48 -8.19 -6.84
N ARG A 374 21.81 -8.26 -6.69
CA ARG A 374 22.46 -9.19 -5.77
C ARG A 374 22.14 -8.84 -4.31
N LEU A 375 21.01 -9.33 -3.84
CA LEU A 375 20.87 -9.77 -2.45
C LEU A 375 21.84 -10.94 -2.24
N LEU A 376 22.80 -10.74 -1.34
CA LEU A 376 23.68 -11.77 -0.76
C LEU A 376 23.26 -11.99 0.69
#